data_AF-A0A7S4RHF7-F1
#
_entry.id   AF-A0A7S4RHF7-F1
#
_cell.length_a   1.000
_cell.length_b   1.000
_cell.length_c   1.000
_cell.angle_alpha   90.00
_cell.angle_beta   90.00
_cell.angle_gamma   90.00
#
_symmetry.space_group_name_H-M   'P 1'
#
loop_
_entity.id
_entity.type
_entity.pdbx_description
1 polymer ?
#
loop_
_entity_poly.entity_id
_entity_poly.type
_entity_poly.pdbx_seq_one_letter_code
_entity_poly.pdbx_strand_id
1 'polypeptide(L)'
;AGVCEVVVVSGFSGAGKTTFIEESIHQRIIQKGGLFLPIKFDMHQQECGALSITAAVLKVFCETIFKYEESEKLSRLKNDLKQAIGAEGINVLANLSPDFRRIIGDSRYSTSRETNSVDNTGSWMQQKNRFNYIFRLLVGAITGPTKPIILFLDDLQWADAASLDLINSIIVDSEESSMLVIESYRENEVGHNDHPFSAHLRELRMTGIPLGEIKIDNMTKIDINKMLFAVIGMSDLSETELL
;
A
#
# COMPACT_ATOMS: atom_id res chain seq x y z
N ALA A 1 1.71 -21.66 -4.35
CA ALA A 1 1.78 -20.20 -4.55
C ALA A 1 0.74 -19.56 -3.64
N GLY A 2 0.98 -18.35 -3.14
CA GLY A 2 -0.08 -17.56 -2.51
C GLY A 2 -0.92 -16.91 -3.60
N VAL A 3 -2.17 -16.55 -3.29
CA VAL A 3 -3.05 -15.82 -4.19
C VAL A 3 -3.17 -14.37 -3.72
N CYS A 4 -3.43 -13.46 -4.65
CA CYS A 4 -3.82 -12.09 -4.33
C CYS A 4 -5.24 -12.07 -3.77
N GLU A 5 -5.45 -11.39 -2.66
CA GLU A 5 -6.78 -11.16 -2.09
C GLU A 5 -7.00 -9.66 -1.84
N VAL A 6 -8.24 -9.21 -1.94
CA VAL A 6 -8.64 -7.83 -1.64
C VAL A 6 -9.64 -7.83 -0.50
N VAL A 7 -9.45 -6.95 0.48
CA VAL A 7 -10.40 -6.70 1.56
C VAL A 7 -10.74 -5.22 1.58
N VAL A 8 -12.00 -4.90 1.35
CA VAL A 8 -12.52 -3.54 1.40
C VAL A 8 -13.12 -3.28 2.78
N VAL A 9 -12.66 -2.22 3.45
CA VAL A 9 -13.10 -1.78 4.77
C VAL A 9 -13.85 -0.45 4.66
N SER A 10 -15.15 -0.50 4.89
CA SER A 10 -16.04 0.66 4.85
C SER A 10 -16.43 1.13 6.24
N GLY A 11 -16.86 2.39 6.37
CA GLY A 11 -17.36 2.96 7.61
C GLY A 11 -17.37 4.49 7.56
N PHE A 12 -18.06 5.12 8.49
CA PHE A 12 -18.12 6.60 8.56
C PHE A 12 -16.75 7.22 8.86
N SER A 13 -16.63 8.54 8.61
CA SER A 13 -15.49 9.33 9.07
C SER A 13 -15.31 9.18 10.58
N GLY A 14 -14.07 8.96 11.03
CA GLY A 14 -13.76 8.77 12.45
C GLY A 14 -14.12 7.41 13.06
N ALA A 15 -14.65 6.45 12.28
CA ALA A 15 -15.02 5.11 12.79
C ALA A 15 -13.83 4.23 13.24
N GLY A 16 -12.60 4.73 13.24
CA GLY A 16 -11.41 3.99 13.69
C GLY A 16 -10.85 2.97 12.70
N LYS A 17 -11.23 3.04 11.41
CA LYS A 17 -10.78 2.08 10.36
C LYS A 17 -9.27 1.89 10.31
N THR A 18 -8.52 2.99 10.20
CA THR A 18 -7.04 2.98 10.15
C THR A 18 -6.45 2.31 11.38
N THR A 19 -6.89 2.73 12.58
CA THR A 19 -6.43 2.17 13.85
C THR A 19 -6.73 0.68 13.96
N PHE A 20 -7.95 0.26 13.61
CA PHE A 20 -8.34 -1.15 13.62
C PHE A 20 -7.42 -2.01 12.75
N ILE A 21 -7.14 -1.57 11.53
CA ILE A 21 -6.28 -2.29 10.58
C ILE A 21 -4.84 -2.34 11.08
N GLU A 22 -4.26 -1.18 11.45
CA GLU A 22 -2.89 -1.10 11.91
C GLU A 22 -2.66 -1.90 13.19
N GLU A 23 -3.51 -1.77 14.20
CA GLU A 23 -3.37 -2.49 15.47
C GLU A 23 -3.60 -4.00 15.32
N SER A 24 -4.54 -4.41 14.47
CA SER A 24 -4.87 -5.83 14.30
C SER A 24 -3.83 -6.58 13.50
N ILE A 25 -3.21 -5.94 12.50
CA ILE A 25 -2.48 -6.64 11.44
C ILE A 25 -0.99 -6.33 11.46
N HIS A 26 -0.57 -5.07 11.69
CA HIS A 26 0.82 -4.62 11.48
C HIS A 26 1.84 -5.46 12.27
N GLN A 27 1.60 -5.69 13.57
CA GLN A 27 2.53 -6.49 14.37
C GLN A 27 2.53 -7.98 13.98
N ARG A 28 1.35 -8.52 13.62
CA ARG A 28 1.21 -9.94 13.27
C ARG A 28 1.93 -10.27 11.97
N ILE A 29 1.87 -9.38 10.98
CA ILE A 29 2.52 -9.59 9.68
C ILE A 29 4.04 -9.49 9.80
N ILE A 30 4.55 -8.54 10.58
CA ILE A 30 5.99 -8.41 10.86
C ILE A 30 6.52 -9.65 11.58
N GLN A 31 5.82 -10.17 12.58
CA GLN A 31 6.20 -11.40 13.29
C GLN A 31 6.26 -12.63 12.38
N LYS A 32 5.48 -12.65 11.30
CA LYS A 32 5.53 -13.69 10.27
C LYS A 32 6.61 -13.45 9.20
N GLY A 33 7.40 -12.39 9.33
CA GLY A 33 8.42 -12.01 8.35
C GLY A 33 7.85 -11.44 7.05
N GLY A 34 6.58 -11.03 7.05
CA GLY A 34 5.93 -10.34 5.94
C GLY A 34 6.16 -8.83 5.95
N LEU A 35 5.67 -8.15 4.92
CA LEU A 35 5.77 -6.69 4.78
C LEU A 35 4.40 -6.04 4.92
N PHE A 36 4.35 -4.94 5.67
CA PHE A 36 3.18 -4.08 5.77
C PHE A 36 3.51 -2.72 5.14
N LEU A 37 2.78 -2.36 4.09
CA LEU A 37 3.01 -1.17 3.29
C LEU A 37 1.79 -0.24 3.38
N PRO A 38 1.72 0.66 4.38
CA PRO A 38 0.62 1.60 4.52
C PRO A 38 0.79 2.80 3.58
N ILE A 39 -0.26 3.13 2.84
CA ILE A 39 -0.35 4.28 1.96
C ILE A 39 -1.63 5.03 2.31
N LYS A 40 -1.50 6.33 2.54
CA LYS A 40 -2.62 7.19 2.90
C LYS A 40 -2.88 8.20 1.80
N PHE A 41 -4.12 8.25 1.34
CA PHE A 41 -4.61 9.28 0.44
C PHE A 41 -5.12 10.48 1.26
N ASP A 42 -4.88 11.69 0.76
CA ASP A 42 -5.24 12.93 1.44
C ASP A 42 -5.99 13.84 0.46
N MET A 43 -7.08 14.43 0.94
CA MET A 43 -7.91 15.39 0.21
C MET A 43 -7.11 16.59 -0.32
N HIS A 44 -6.03 16.97 0.37
CA HIS A 44 -5.19 18.10 -0.01
C HIS A 44 -4.11 17.75 -1.04
N GLN A 45 -3.84 16.47 -1.28
CA GLN A 45 -2.93 16.00 -2.32
C GLN A 45 -3.73 15.77 -3.61
N GLN A 46 -4.29 16.85 -4.18
CA GLN A 46 -5.03 16.78 -5.42
C GLN A 46 -4.12 16.47 -6.60
N GLU A 47 -4.52 15.48 -7.41
CA GLU A 47 -4.00 15.13 -8.74
C GLU A 47 -2.51 14.80 -8.80
N CYS A 48 -2.09 13.79 -8.05
CA CYS A 48 -0.69 13.35 -8.12
C CYS A 48 -0.46 12.25 -9.18
N GLY A 49 -1.52 11.67 -9.75
CA GLY A 49 -1.46 10.71 -10.86
C GLY A 49 -0.73 9.39 -10.52
N ALA A 50 -0.72 8.46 -11.48
CA ALA A 50 -0.11 7.14 -11.32
C ALA A 50 1.37 7.16 -10.87
N LEU A 51 2.13 8.20 -11.24
CA LEU A 51 3.53 8.36 -10.85
C LEU A 51 3.71 8.68 -9.36
N SER A 52 2.75 9.34 -8.72
CA SER A 52 2.84 9.67 -7.30
C SER A 52 2.52 8.49 -6.40
N ILE A 53 1.45 7.75 -6.70
CA ILE A 53 1.14 6.53 -5.94
C ILE A 53 2.27 5.51 -6.06
N THR A 54 2.85 5.37 -7.25
CA THR A 54 4.11 4.65 -7.50
C THR A 54 5.22 5.06 -6.54
N ALA A 55 5.52 6.36 -6.47
CA ALA A 55 6.58 6.89 -5.63
C ALA A 55 6.26 6.69 -4.14
N ALA A 56 4.98 6.80 -3.75
CA ALA A 56 4.50 6.57 -2.39
C ALA A 56 4.70 5.11 -1.98
N VAL A 57 4.28 4.13 -2.81
CA VAL A 57 4.51 2.71 -2.53
C VAL A 57 6.01 2.43 -2.41
N LEU A 58 6.82 2.95 -3.34
CA LEU A 58 8.26 2.73 -3.35
C LEU A 58 8.93 3.34 -2.11
N LYS A 59 8.51 4.54 -1.69
CA LYS A 59 8.99 5.20 -0.47
C LYS A 59 8.67 4.34 0.76
N VAL A 60 7.42 3.94 0.95
CA VAL A 60 6.97 3.13 2.08
C VAL A 60 7.67 1.78 2.10
N PHE A 61 7.86 1.15 0.94
CA PHE A 61 8.67 -0.05 0.80
C PHE A 61 10.09 0.18 1.32
N CYS A 62 10.76 1.25 0.88
CA CYS A 62 12.13 1.51 1.30
C CYS A 62 12.23 1.75 2.82
N GLU A 63 11.32 2.53 3.39
CA GLU A 63 11.23 2.78 4.83
C GLU A 63 11.02 1.48 5.61
N THR A 64 10.15 0.60 5.12
CA THR A 64 9.86 -0.70 5.72
C THR A 64 11.10 -1.61 5.71
N ILE A 65 11.81 -1.68 4.58
CA ILE A 65 13.04 -2.46 4.46
C ILE A 65 14.11 -1.94 5.41
N PHE A 66 14.34 -0.62 5.48
CA PHE A 66 15.32 -0.05 6.41
C PHE A 66 14.98 -0.28 7.88
N LYS A 67 13.69 -0.37 8.21
CA LYS A 67 13.22 -0.55 9.59
C LYS A 67 13.32 -2.01 10.06
N TYR A 68 13.03 -2.98 9.20
CA TYR A 68 12.79 -4.36 9.62
C TYR A 68 13.76 -5.39 9.04
N GLU A 69 14.50 -5.10 7.97
CA GLU A 69 15.43 -6.07 7.38
C GLU A 69 16.86 -5.89 7.90
N GLU A 70 17.46 -6.99 8.34
CA GLU A 70 18.84 -7.05 8.81
C GLU A 70 19.85 -6.99 7.64
N SER A 71 21.08 -6.57 7.91
CA SER A 71 22.12 -6.36 6.89
C SER A 71 22.35 -7.54 5.92
N GLU A 72 22.30 -8.79 6.42
CA GLU A 72 22.47 -9.98 5.58
C GLU A 72 21.27 -10.20 4.65
N LYS A 73 20.05 -10.05 5.16
CA LYS A 73 18.81 -10.15 4.39
C LYS A 73 18.72 -9.04 3.35
N LEU A 74 19.16 -7.83 3.70
CA LEU A 74 19.23 -6.68 2.80
C LEU A 74 20.17 -6.94 1.62
N SER A 75 21.32 -7.59 1.84
CA SER A 75 22.24 -7.94 0.75
C SER A 75 21.65 -8.97 -0.21
N ARG A 76 20.89 -9.95 0.30
CA ARG A 76 20.19 -10.93 -0.55
C ARG A 76 19.09 -10.26 -1.35
N LEU A 77 18.24 -9.50 -0.68
CA LEU A 77 17.18 -8.70 -1.30
C LEU A 77 17.72 -7.80 -2.41
N LYS A 78 18.84 -7.12 -2.19
CA LYS A 78 19.49 -6.29 -3.21
C LYS A 78 19.86 -7.09 -4.46
N ASN A 79 20.34 -8.32 -4.31
CA ASN A 79 20.67 -9.18 -5.45
C ASN A 79 19.40 -9.68 -6.15
N ASP A 80 18.40 -10.09 -5.39
CA ASP A 80 17.11 -10.56 -5.91
C ASP A 80 16.42 -9.45 -6.71
N LEU A 81 16.39 -8.22 -6.18
CA LEU A 81 15.87 -7.03 -6.87
C LEU A 81 16.63 -6.77 -8.18
N LYS A 82 17.97 -6.82 -8.16
CA LYS A 82 18.78 -6.60 -9.36
C LYS A 82 18.53 -7.66 -10.43
N GLN A 83 18.38 -8.92 -10.02
CA GLN A 83 18.15 -10.04 -10.92
C GLN A 83 16.75 -10.00 -11.52
N ALA A 84 15.73 -9.73 -10.70
CA ALA A 84 14.33 -9.73 -11.14
C ALA A 84 13.98 -8.49 -11.97
N ILE A 85 14.40 -7.30 -11.54
CA ILE A 85 14.01 -6.02 -12.15
C ILE A 85 14.91 -5.65 -13.34
N GLY A 86 16.18 -6.07 -13.29
CA GLY A 86 17.18 -5.70 -14.30
C GLY A 86 17.63 -4.23 -14.21
N ALA A 87 18.72 -3.90 -14.90
CA ALA A 87 19.37 -2.60 -14.79
C ALA A 87 18.47 -1.42 -15.18
N GLU A 88 17.66 -1.59 -16.24
CA GLU A 88 16.76 -0.55 -16.72
C GLU A 88 15.64 -0.24 -15.72
N GLY A 89 15.01 -1.26 -15.15
CA GLY A 89 13.95 -1.06 -14.15
C GLY A 89 14.50 -0.49 -12.83
N ILE A 90 15.71 -0.91 -12.42
CA ILE A 90 16.41 -0.33 -11.28
C ILE A 90 16.65 1.17 -11.47
N ASN A 91 17.04 1.60 -12.67
CA ASN A 91 17.24 3.03 -12.97
C ASN A 91 15.93 3.83 -12.85
N VAL A 92 14.81 3.27 -13.32
CA VAL A 92 13.49 3.91 -13.20
C VAL A 92 13.13 4.10 -11.72
N LEU A 93 13.19 3.03 -10.91
CA LEU A 93 12.87 3.09 -9.48
C LEU A 93 13.83 3.99 -8.71
N ALA A 94 15.12 3.94 -9.03
CA ALA A 94 16.13 4.82 -8.46
C ALA A 94 15.86 6.30 -8.74
N ASN A 95 15.28 6.64 -9.89
CA ASN A 95 14.91 8.02 -10.21
C ASN A 95 13.65 8.50 -9.49
N LEU A 96 12.79 7.57 -9.06
CA LEU A 96 11.54 7.87 -8.35
C LEU A 96 11.76 8.02 -6.83
N SER A 97 12.74 7.32 -6.25
CA SER A 97 13.01 7.39 -4.80
C SER A 97 14.52 7.39 -4.50
N PRO A 98 15.04 8.44 -3.83
CA PRO A 98 16.41 8.45 -3.32
C PRO A 98 16.69 7.31 -2.33
N ASP A 99 15.69 6.89 -1.56
CA ASP A 99 15.83 5.79 -0.59
C ASP A 99 16.00 4.44 -1.30
N PHE A 100 15.38 4.26 -2.47
CA PHE A 100 15.62 3.07 -3.27
C PHE A 100 17.07 2.98 -3.77
N ARG A 101 17.69 4.12 -4.14
CA ARG A 101 19.11 4.17 -4.50
C ARG A 101 20.00 3.67 -3.36
N ARG A 102 19.65 4.03 -2.13
CA ARG A 102 20.38 3.60 -0.92
C ARG A 102 20.26 2.09 -0.71
N ILE A 103 19.09 1.49 -0.92
CA ILE A 103 18.88 0.03 -0.84
C ILE A 103 19.73 -0.71 -1.87
N ILE A 104 19.70 -0.25 -3.14
CA ILE A 104 20.46 -0.88 -4.21
C ILE A 104 21.97 -0.64 -4.06
N GLY A 105 22.39 0.32 -3.22
CA GLY A 105 23.77 0.63 -2.87
C GLY A 105 24.61 0.94 -4.11
N ASP A 106 24.05 1.72 -5.03
CA ASP A 106 24.76 2.15 -6.23
C ASP A 106 25.45 3.50 -5.98
N SER A 107 26.75 3.44 -5.66
CA SER A 107 27.58 4.63 -5.50
C SER A 107 27.84 5.36 -6.82
N ARG A 108 27.58 4.73 -7.98
CA ARG A 108 27.79 5.35 -9.30
C ARG A 108 26.74 6.41 -9.65
N TYR A 109 25.62 6.45 -8.92
CA TYR A 109 24.56 7.45 -9.08
C TYR A 109 24.74 8.68 -8.17
N SER A 110 25.79 8.72 -7.34
CA SER A 110 26.09 9.86 -6.46
C SER A 110 26.83 11.02 -7.17
N THR A 111 27.27 10.86 -8.42
CA THR A 111 28.21 11.81 -9.07
C THR A 111 27.99 12.08 -10.57
N SER A 112 26.84 11.78 -11.14
CA SER A 112 26.39 12.44 -12.37
C SER A 112 25.33 13.46 -11.98
N ARG A 113 25.73 14.71 -11.70
CA ARG A 113 25.52 15.85 -12.60
C ARG A 113 24.16 15.80 -13.30
N GLU A 114 23.40 16.87 -13.06
CA GLU A 114 22.48 17.49 -14.02
C GLU A 114 22.79 17.10 -15.46
N THR A 115 21.75 16.83 -16.26
CA THR A 115 21.77 16.28 -17.64
C THR A 115 21.66 14.76 -17.75
N ASN A 116 20.45 14.27 -17.52
CA ASN A 116 19.66 13.77 -18.63
C ASN A 116 18.22 14.08 -18.27
N SER A 117 17.63 15.04 -18.98
CA SER A 117 16.19 15.08 -19.13
C SER A 117 15.77 13.65 -19.44
N VAL A 118 15.08 13.00 -18.50
CA VAL A 118 14.30 11.82 -18.85
C VAL A 118 13.50 12.28 -20.05
N ASP A 119 13.71 11.61 -21.17
CA ASP A 119 12.90 11.79 -22.36
C ASP A 119 11.48 11.41 -21.91
N ASN A 120 10.76 12.39 -21.36
CA ASN A 120 9.32 12.36 -21.06
C ASN A 120 8.52 12.38 -22.38
N THR A 121 9.12 11.87 -23.46
CA THR A 121 8.61 11.78 -24.82
C THR A 121 7.86 10.47 -25.05
N GLY A 122 7.92 9.52 -24.10
CA GLY A 122 7.01 8.38 -24.07
C GLY A 122 5.59 8.79 -23.66
N SER A 123 4.58 8.32 -24.39
CA SER A 123 3.17 8.54 -24.04
C SER A 123 2.89 8.10 -22.59
N TRP A 124 2.00 8.80 -21.89
CA TRP A 124 1.53 8.44 -20.54
C TRP A 124 1.23 6.94 -20.39
N MET A 125 0.62 6.34 -21.42
CA MET A 125 0.28 4.93 -21.46
C MET A 125 1.52 4.00 -21.47
N GLN A 126 2.60 4.42 -22.13
CA GLN A 126 3.87 3.68 -22.12
C GLN A 126 4.55 3.77 -20.75
N GLN A 127 4.47 4.93 -20.08
CA GLN A 127 5.01 5.11 -18.74
C GLN A 127 4.23 4.29 -17.70
N LYS A 128 2.90 4.26 -17.77
CA LYS A 128 2.01 3.43 -16.95
C LYS A 128 2.34 1.94 -17.11
N ASN A 129 2.34 1.41 -18.33
CA ASN A 129 2.60 -0.01 -18.59
C ASN A 129 4.00 -0.43 -18.14
N ARG A 130 5.00 0.44 -18.37
CA ARG A 130 6.37 0.20 -17.92
C ARG A 130 6.46 0.17 -16.39
N PHE A 131 5.76 1.06 -15.71
CA PHE A 131 5.74 1.05 -14.26
C PHE A 131 5.03 -0.19 -13.71
N ASN A 132 3.82 -0.52 -14.19
CA ASN A 132 3.08 -1.71 -13.76
C ASN A 132 3.95 -2.97 -13.84
N TYR A 133 4.66 -3.12 -14.96
CA TYR A 133 5.59 -4.21 -15.16
C TYR A 133 6.74 -4.21 -14.13
N ILE A 134 7.40 -3.07 -13.93
CA ILE A 134 8.49 -2.93 -12.95
C ILE A 134 7.97 -3.18 -11.53
N PHE A 135 6.77 -2.72 -11.20
CA PHE A 135 6.13 -2.93 -9.90
C PHE A 135 5.83 -4.40 -9.67
N ARG A 136 5.29 -5.10 -10.68
CA ARG A 136 5.08 -6.55 -10.64
C ARG A 136 6.38 -7.30 -10.40
N LEU A 137 7.47 -6.90 -11.06
CA LEU A 137 8.80 -7.48 -10.84
C LEU A 137 9.32 -7.18 -9.43
N LEU A 138 9.11 -5.96 -8.94
CA LEU A 138 9.43 -5.57 -7.57
C LEU A 138 8.70 -6.48 -6.59
N VAL A 139 7.36 -6.51 -6.64
CA VAL A 139 6.49 -7.36 -5.81
C VAL A 139 6.95 -8.81 -5.91
N GLY A 140 7.11 -9.37 -7.12
CA GLY A 140 7.58 -10.73 -7.32
C GLY A 140 8.94 -11.03 -6.67
N ALA A 141 9.86 -10.05 -6.66
CA ALA A 141 11.18 -10.19 -6.03
C ALA A 141 11.12 -10.15 -4.50
N ILE A 142 10.10 -9.50 -3.92
CA ILE A 142 9.94 -9.37 -2.46
C ILE A 142 8.91 -10.35 -1.88
N THR A 143 8.01 -10.87 -2.71
CA THR A 143 7.08 -11.95 -2.38
C THR A 143 7.76 -13.30 -2.54
N GLY A 144 7.98 -14.00 -1.44
CA GLY A 144 8.35 -15.41 -1.45
C GLY A 144 7.19 -16.29 -0.95
N PRO A 145 7.27 -17.63 -1.08
CA PRO A 145 6.26 -18.55 -0.55
C PRO A 145 5.95 -18.37 0.95
N THR A 146 6.85 -17.71 1.69
CA THR A 146 6.77 -17.51 3.14
C THR A 146 6.77 -16.03 3.55
N LYS A 147 6.75 -15.08 2.62
CA LYS A 147 6.80 -13.64 2.89
C LYS A 147 5.55 -12.94 2.31
N PRO A 148 4.43 -12.95 3.04
CA PRO A 148 3.22 -12.25 2.61
C PRO A 148 3.42 -10.74 2.62
N ILE A 149 2.79 -10.05 1.68
CA ILE A 149 2.78 -8.59 1.60
C ILE A 149 1.37 -8.09 1.82
N ILE A 150 1.24 -7.07 2.66
CA ILE A 150 -0.01 -6.35 2.87
C ILE A 150 0.18 -4.94 2.37
N LEU A 151 -0.53 -4.58 1.30
CA LEU A 151 -0.65 -3.21 0.81
C LEU A 151 -1.91 -2.62 1.43
N PHE A 152 -1.74 -1.69 2.37
CA PHE A 152 -2.87 -1.02 3.01
C PHE A 152 -3.05 0.37 2.38
N LEU A 153 -4.21 0.60 1.77
CA LEU A 153 -4.59 1.83 1.09
C LEU A 153 -5.70 2.52 1.90
N ASP A 154 -5.36 3.62 2.55
CA ASP A 154 -6.26 4.34 3.45
C ASP A 154 -6.85 5.61 2.81
N ASP A 155 -8.07 5.96 3.23
CA ASP A 155 -8.82 7.13 2.75
C ASP A 155 -9.01 7.17 1.21
N LEU A 156 -9.30 6.02 0.58
CA LEU A 156 -9.43 5.88 -0.88
C LEU A 156 -10.54 6.70 -1.53
N GLN A 157 -11.46 7.27 -0.74
CA GLN A 157 -12.38 8.27 -1.24
C GLN A 157 -11.66 9.53 -1.79
N TRP A 158 -10.40 9.75 -1.42
CA TRP A 158 -9.56 10.83 -1.96
C TRP A 158 -8.65 10.41 -3.11
N ALA A 159 -8.71 9.15 -3.56
CA ALA A 159 -7.91 8.69 -4.68
C ALA A 159 -8.44 9.23 -6.02
N ASP A 160 -7.53 9.73 -6.86
CA ASP A 160 -7.85 10.06 -8.24
C ASP A 160 -8.03 8.80 -9.10
N ALA A 161 -8.71 8.94 -10.25
CA ALA A 161 -8.99 7.82 -11.14
C ALA A 161 -7.70 7.15 -11.66
N ALA A 162 -6.65 7.92 -11.93
CA ALA A 162 -5.38 7.38 -12.43
C ALA A 162 -4.68 6.49 -11.39
N SER A 163 -4.79 6.82 -10.11
CA SER A 163 -4.27 6.03 -9.00
C SER A 163 -5.06 4.75 -8.80
N LEU A 164 -6.39 4.82 -8.87
CA LEU A 164 -7.27 3.65 -8.78
C LEU A 164 -7.07 2.68 -9.94
N ASP A 165 -6.91 3.20 -11.16
CA ASP A 165 -6.56 2.41 -12.34
C ASP A 165 -5.22 1.67 -12.16
N LEU A 166 -4.23 2.32 -11.53
CA LEU A 166 -2.96 1.69 -11.23
C LEU A 166 -3.13 0.59 -10.18
N ILE A 167 -3.87 0.86 -9.10
CA ILE A 167 -4.17 -0.11 -8.05
C ILE A 167 -4.84 -1.35 -8.64
N ASN A 168 -5.84 -1.17 -9.52
CA ASN A 168 -6.47 -2.28 -10.25
C ASN A 168 -5.47 -3.09 -11.07
N SER A 169 -4.59 -2.41 -11.80
CA SER A 169 -3.55 -3.08 -12.58
C SER A 169 -2.63 -3.90 -11.69
N ILE A 170 -2.20 -3.34 -10.55
CA ILE A 170 -1.35 -4.02 -9.58
C ILE A 170 -2.03 -5.27 -9.02
N ILE A 171 -3.29 -5.15 -8.61
CA ILE A 171 -4.08 -6.25 -8.04
C ILE A 171 -4.18 -7.41 -9.04
N VAL A 172 -4.53 -7.10 -10.29
CA VAL A 172 -4.66 -8.09 -11.37
C VAL A 172 -3.31 -8.73 -11.73
N ASP A 173 -2.26 -7.94 -11.91
CA ASP A 173 -0.93 -8.45 -12.28
C ASP A 173 -0.27 -9.29 -11.17
N SER A 174 -0.77 -9.15 -9.93
CA SER A 174 -0.26 -9.80 -8.73
C SER A 174 -1.05 -11.04 -8.32
N GLU A 175 -2.00 -11.52 -9.14
CA GLU A 175 -2.91 -12.65 -8.84
C GLU A 175 -2.20 -13.89 -8.26
N GLU A 176 -1.00 -14.21 -8.75
CA GLU A 176 -0.19 -15.38 -8.36
C GLU A 176 0.82 -15.09 -7.23
N SER A 177 0.73 -13.92 -6.61
CA SER A 177 1.62 -13.47 -5.53
C SER A 177 0.92 -13.57 -4.17
N SER A 178 1.69 -13.79 -3.10
CA SER A 178 1.16 -13.81 -1.73
C SER A 178 0.89 -12.39 -1.23
N MET A 179 -0.11 -11.72 -1.79
CA MET A 179 -0.43 -10.33 -1.54
C MET A 179 -1.86 -10.17 -1.00
N LEU A 180 -2.03 -9.35 0.02
CA LEU A 180 -3.32 -8.89 0.51
C LEU A 180 -3.39 -7.38 0.31
N VAL A 181 -4.40 -6.90 -0.40
CA VAL A 181 -4.69 -5.47 -0.52
C VAL A 181 -5.84 -5.13 0.41
N ILE A 182 -5.62 -4.18 1.32
CA ILE A 182 -6.65 -3.68 2.23
C ILE A 182 -7.01 -2.28 1.80
N GLU A 183 -8.28 -2.06 1.47
CA GLU A 183 -8.78 -0.81 0.92
C GLU A 183 -9.77 -0.17 1.88
N SER A 184 -9.39 0.96 2.48
CA SER A 184 -10.20 1.68 3.46
C SER A 184 -10.84 2.91 2.82
N TYR A 185 -12.14 3.10 3.04
CA TYR A 185 -12.84 4.29 2.56
C TYR A 185 -14.00 4.74 3.45
N ARG A 186 -14.44 5.98 3.26
CA ARG A 186 -15.59 6.56 3.95
C ARG A 186 -16.86 6.36 3.14
N GLU A 187 -17.78 5.56 3.67
CA GLU A 187 -19.01 5.20 2.94
C GLU A 187 -19.89 6.43 2.63
N ASN A 188 -19.89 7.42 3.51
CA ASN A 188 -20.66 8.66 3.36
C ASN A 188 -20.07 9.65 2.35
N GLU A 189 -18.83 9.46 1.90
CA GLU A 189 -18.15 10.34 0.93
C GLU A 189 -18.16 9.76 -0.50
N VAL A 190 -18.45 8.47 -0.64
CA VAL A 190 -18.50 7.73 -1.92
C VAL A 190 -19.94 7.61 -2.48
N GLY A 191 -20.89 8.35 -1.90
CA GLY A 191 -22.35 8.17 -2.10
C GLY A 191 -22.96 8.52 -3.47
N HIS A 192 -22.17 8.88 -4.49
CA HIS A 192 -22.68 9.12 -5.84
C HIS A 192 -22.09 8.09 -6.82
N ASN A 193 -22.90 7.57 -7.74
CA ASN A 193 -22.49 6.53 -8.70
C ASN A 193 -21.29 6.93 -9.59
N ASP A 194 -21.03 8.23 -9.70
CA ASP A 194 -19.95 8.85 -10.48
C ASP A 194 -18.62 8.97 -9.72
N HIS A 195 -18.56 8.58 -8.44
CA HIS A 195 -17.30 8.62 -7.70
C HIS A 195 -16.28 7.63 -8.31
N PRO A 196 -15.01 8.01 -8.55
CA PRO A 196 -13.99 7.12 -9.14
C PRO A 196 -13.83 5.80 -8.37
N PHE A 197 -13.82 5.87 -7.03
CA PHE A 197 -13.75 4.67 -6.18
C PHE A 197 -14.95 3.71 -6.38
N SER A 198 -16.15 4.23 -6.65
CA SER A 198 -17.32 3.39 -6.96
C SER A 198 -17.13 2.62 -8.27
N ALA A 199 -16.46 3.21 -9.26
CA ALA A 199 -16.12 2.52 -10.50
C ALA A 199 -15.06 1.43 -10.28
N HIS A 200 -14.03 1.75 -9.50
CA HIS A 200 -13.00 0.81 -9.09
C HIS A 200 -13.57 -0.42 -8.37
N LEU A 201 -14.47 -0.26 -7.40
CA LEU A 201 -15.15 -1.38 -6.72
C LEU A 201 -15.96 -2.26 -7.69
N ARG A 202 -16.62 -1.65 -8.69
CA ARG A 202 -17.33 -2.42 -9.73
C ARG A 202 -16.36 -3.23 -10.57
N GLU A 203 -15.22 -2.66 -10.94
CA GLU A 203 -14.18 -3.35 -11.71
C GLU A 203 -13.59 -4.52 -10.91
N LEU A 204 -13.23 -4.32 -9.65
CA LEU A 204 -12.71 -5.37 -8.77
C LEU A 204 -13.67 -6.56 -8.65
N ARG A 205 -14.97 -6.31 -8.54
CA ARG A 205 -15.98 -7.38 -8.50
C ARG A 205 -16.05 -8.21 -9.79
N MET A 206 -15.53 -7.68 -10.91
CA MET A 206 -15.51 -8.36 -12.21
C MET A 206 -14.19 -9.10 -12.50
N THR A 207 -13.11 -8.88 -11.72
CA THR A 207 -11.79 -9.50 -11.98
C THR A 207 -11.73 -10.98 -11.59
N GLY A 208 -12.64 -11.45 -10.72
CA GLY A 208 -12.63 -12.81 -10.18
C GLY A 208 -11.66 -13.02 -9.01
N ILE A 209 -10.91 -11.99 -8.63
CA ILE A 209 -10.02 -12.01 -7.46
C ILE A 209 -10.86 -12.08 -6.19
N PRO A 210 -10.48 -12.88 -5.17
CA PRO A 210 -11.21 -12.95 -3.91
C PRO A 210 -11.37 -11.57 -3.27
N LEU A 211 -12.62 -11.15 -3.08
CA LEU A 211 -12.99 -9.86 -2.51
C LEU A 211 -13.78 -10.07 -1.22
N GLY A 212 -13.23 -9.66 -0.09
CA GLY A 212 -13.91 -9.54 1.20
C GLY A 212 -14.38 -8.12 1.45
N GLU A 213 -15.54 -7.96 2.10
CA GLU A 213 -16.05 -6.66 2.52
C GLU A 213 -16.27 -6.66 4.05
N ILE A 214 -15.71 -5.67 4.73
CA ILE A 214 -15.86 -5.46 6.17
C ILE A 214 -16.44 -4.07 6.39
N LYS A 215 -17.57 -3.98 7.07
CA LYS A 215 -18.13 -2.70 7.51
C LYS A 215 -17.79 -2.47 8.98
N ILE A 216 -17.17 -1.33 9.26
CA ILE A 216 -16.92 -0.84 10.61
C ILE A 216 -17.95 0.23 10.92
N ASP A 217 -18.87 -0.12 11.83
CA ASP A 217 -19.86 0.82 12.35
C ASP A 217 -19.23 1.78 13.36
N ASN A 218 -19.93 2.88 13.62
CA ASN A 218 -19.49 3.83 14.65
C ASN A 218 -19.43 3.15 16.01
N MET A 219 -18.37 3.46 16.77
CA MET A 219 -18.23 2.98 18.14
C MET A 219 -19.41 3.46 18.99
N THR A 220 -20.00 2.55 19.76
CA THR A 220 -20.98 2.93 20.77
C THR A 220 -20.30 3.57 21.97
N LYS A 221 -21.05 4.28 22.82
CA LYS A 221 -20.52 4.76 24.12
C LYS A 221 -19.88 3.62 24.94
N ILE A 222 -20.45 2.42 24.86
CA ILE A 222 -19.93 1.23 25.56
C ILE A 222 -18.55 0.86 25.01
N ASP A 223 -18.35 0.92 23.70
CA ASP A 223 -17.06 0.59 23.06
C ASP A 223 -16.00 1.64 23.39
N ILE A 224 -16.38 2.93 23.40
CA ILE A 224 -15.49 4.03 23.81
C ILE A 224 -15.06 3.86 25.26
N ASN A 225 -16.02 3.60 26.16
CA ASN A 225 -15.74 3.34 27.56
C ASN A 225 -14.79 2.15 27.72
N LYS A 226 -15.04 1.02 27.04
CA LYS A 226 -14.13 -0.14 27.05
C LYS A 226 -12.72 0.21 26.56
N MET A 227 -12.57 0.99 25.48
CA MET A 227 -11.26 1.44 25.01
C MET A 227 -10.56 2.31 26.05
N LEU A 228 -11.26 3.29 26.63
CA LEU A 228 -10.70 4.12 27.69
C LEU A 228 -10.21 3.25 28.83
N PHE A 229 -11.03 2.34 29.34
CA PHE A 229 -10.68 1.45 30.45
C PHE A 229 -9.49 0.53 30.16
N ALA A 230 -9.39 0.01 28.94
CA ALA A 230 -8.23 -0.76 28.51
C ALA A 230 -6.93 0.07 28.54
N VAL A 231 -6.98 1.36 28.15
CA VAL A 231 -5.82 2.27 28.14
C VAL A 231 -5.39 2.67 29.56
N ILE A 232 -6.34 2.93 30.47
CA ILE A 232 -6.05 3.27 31.88
C ILE A 232 -5.81 2.03 32.77
N GLY A 233 -5.91 0.81 32.23
CA GLY A 233 -5.65 -0.42 32.97
C GLY A 233 -6.68 -0.75 34.05
N MET A 234 -7.91 -0.25 33.92
CA MET A 234 -9.02 -0.55 34.83
C MET A 234 -9.86 -1.69 34.25
N SER A 235 -9.88 -2.84 34.92
CA SER A 235 -10.51 -4.08 34.40
C SER A 235 -11.96 -4.29 34.80
N ASP A 236 -12.53 -3.45 35.67
CA ASP A 236 -13.91 -3.59 36.16
C ASP A 236 -14.56 -2.23 36.29
N LEU A 237 -15.78 -2.06 35.77
CA LEU A 237 -16.67 -1.03 36.27
C LEU A 237 -18.07 -1.57 36.48
N SER A 238 -18.50 -1.48 37.74
CA SER A 238 -19.84 -1.00 38.05
C SER A 238 -20.05 0.37 37.38
N GLU A 239 -20.80 0.40 36.27
CA GLU A 239 -21.63 1.50 35.77
C GLU A 239 -21.24 2.96 36.12
N THR A 240 -19.98 3.36 36.03
CA THR A 240 -19.62 4.79 36.04
C THR A 240 -19.42 5.26 34.60
N GLU A 241 -20.46 5.89 34.08
CA GLU A 241 -20.46 6.61 32.81
C GLU A 241 -19.38 7.70 32.84
N LEU A 242 -18.29 7.50 32.10
CA LEU A 242 -17.34 8.57 31.80
C LEU A 242 -17.83 9.46 30.63
N LEU A 243 -18.91 9.09 29.93
CA LEU A 243 -19.54 9.81 28.80
C LEU A 243 -21.02 9.50 28.60
#